data_AF-A0A194R8E6-F1
#
_entry.id   AF-A0A194R8E6-F1
#
_cell.length_a   1.000
_cell.length_b   1.000
_cell.length_c   1.000
_cell.angle_alpha   90.00
_cell.angle_beta   90.00
_cell.angle_gamma   90.00
#
_symmetry.space_group_name_H-M   'P 1'
#
loop_
_entity.id
_entity.type
_entity.pdbx_description
1 polymer ?
#
loop_
_entity_poly.entity_id
_entity_poly.type
_entity_poly.pdbx_seq_one_letter_code
_entity_poly.pdbx_strand_id
1 'polypeptide(L)'
;MNLQDSVSHTNLDRSLYIYSGHDVTVVGLWRTLGYSELLEPEYGASLVLELHEEVEQDTFFVKLFYRNNTKVEVPMELEMPFCDDPCTYNRFIQHIETLIPNNWEEECKN
;
A
#
# COMPACT_ATOMS: atom_id res chain seq x y z
N MET A 1 -6.47 -1.80 5.87
CA MET A 1 -6.67 -0.34 5.81
C MET A 1 -7.88 -0.11 4.92
N ASN A 2 -8.95 0.47 5.44
CA ASN A 2 -10.12 0.78 4.61
C ASN A 2 -10.03 2.25 4.18
N LEU A 3 -9.65 2.48 2.93
CA LEU A 3 -9.56 3.82 2.33
C LEU A 3 -10.90 4.31 1.78
N GLN A 4 -11.93 3.46 1.77
CA GLN A 4 -13.25 3.76 1.18
C GLN A 4 -13.92 4.96 1.85
N ASP A 5 -13.76 5.12 3.16
CA ASP A 5 -14.36 6.23 3.89
C ASP A 5 -13.74 7.59 3.47
N SER A 6 -12.44 7.59 3.17
CA SER A 6 -11.73 8.77 2.66
C SER A 6 -12.14 9.07 1.21
N VAL A 7 -12.23 8.04 0.35
CA VAL A 7 -12.67 8.17 -1.06
C VAL A 7 -14.13 8.62 -1.15
N SER A 8 -14.97 8.27 -0.19
CA SER A 8 -16.39 8.68 -0.13
C SER A 8 -16.62 9.99 0.64
N HIS A 9 -15.54 10.63 1.12
CA HIS A 9 -15.55 11.80 2.02
C HIS A 9 -16.47 11.65 3.24
N THR A 10 -16.70 10.42 3.71
CA THR A 10 -17.58 10.13 4.86
C THR A 10 -16.85 10.19 6.20
N ASN A 11 -15.51 10.02 6.20
CA ASN A 11 -14.68 10.20 7.38
C ASN A 11 -13.31 10.78 7.01
N LEU A 12 -13.12 12.06 7.34
CA LEU A 12 -11.89 12.83 7.07
C LEU A 12 -11.08 13.13 8.32
N ASP A 13 -11.52 12.66 9.50
CA ASP A 13 -10.86 12.97 10.78
C ASP A 13 -9.51 12.24 10.93
N ARG A 14 -9.25 11.24 10.08
CA ARG A 14 -8.01 10.46 10.11
C ARG A 14 -7.29 10.49 8.77
N SER A 15 -6.18 11.22 8.75
CA SER A 15 -5.30 11.38 7.58
C SER A 15 -4.07 10.46 7.59
N LEU A 16 -3.73 9.83 8.72
CA LEU A 16 -2.54 9.01 8.85
C LEU A 16 -2.77 7.75 9.68
N TYR A 17 -2.28 6.63 9.17
CA TYR A 17 -2.20 5.34 9.86
C TYR A 17 -0.76 4.88 9.92
N ILE A 18 -0.27 4.53 11.10
CA ILE A 18 1.09 4.03 11.30
C ILE A 18 1.01 2.62 11.88
N TYR A 19 1.64 1.67 11.20
CA TYR A 19 1.75 0.29 11.64
C TYR A 19 3.22 -0.03 11.89
N SER A 20 3.57 -0.34 13.14
CA SER A 20 4.89 -0.85 13.49
C SER A 20 4.90 -2.37 13.32
N GLY A 21 5.88 -2.88 12.57
CA GLY A 21 6.01 -4.30 12.25
C GLY A 21 7.47 -4.74 12.17
N HIS A 22 7.69 -5.91 11.59
CA HIS A 22 9.02 -6.49 11.40
C HIS A 22 9.43 -6.46 9.92
N ASP A 23 10.69 -6.78 9.64
CA ASP A 23 11.22 -6.98 8.29
C ASP A 23 10.31 -7.88 7.43
N VAL A 24 9.85 -9.01 7.97
CA VAL A 24 8.92 -9.93 7.30
C VAL A 24 7.56 -9.30 7.01
N THR A 25 7.12 -8.32 7.79
CA THR A 25 5.89 -7.56 7.51
C THR A 25 6.08 -6.66 6.29
N VAL A 26 7.22 -5.98 6.21
CA VAL A 26 7.59 -5.12 5.06
C VAL A 26 7.75 -5.97 3.80
N VAL A 27 8.47 -7.10 3.91
CA VAL A 27 8.64 -8.05 2.78
C VAL A 27 7.30 -8.64 2.36
N GLY A 28 6.43 -9.02 3.29
CA GLY A 28 5.08 -9.52 2.97
C GLY A 28 4.28 -8.50 2.16
N LEU A 29 4.23 -7.25 2.61
CA LEU A 29 3.55 -6.17 1.88
C LEU A 29 4.19 -5.89 0.52
N TRP A 30 5.54 -5.89 0.44
CA TRP A 30 6.29 -5.77 -0.81
C TRP A 30 5.87 -6.84 -1.84
N ARG A 31 5.74 -8.10 -1.42
CA ARG A 31 5.28 -9.18 -2.29
C ARG A 31 3.82 -9.01 -2.73
N THR A 32 2.94 -8.62 -1.82
CA THR A 32 1.53 -8.32 -2.13
C THR A 32 1.40 -7.21 -3.19
N LEU A 33 2.30 -6.22 -3.14
CA LEU A 33 2.36 -5.12 -4.12
C LEU A 33 2.99 -5.52 -5.46
N GLY A 34 3.29 -6.81 -5.68
CA GLY A 34 3.68 -7.36 -6.99
C GLY A 34 5.19 -7.43 -7.24
N TYR A 35 6.02 -7.02 -6.30
CA TYR A 35 7.47 -7.07 -6.46
C TYR A 35 8.03 -8.47 -6.15
N SER A 36 8.83 -9.01 -7.06
CA SER A 36 9.41 -10.36 -6.94
C SER A 36 10.89 -10.37 -6.53
N GLU A 37 11.56 -9.21 -6.62
CA GLU A 37 12.96 -9.03 -6.23
C GLU A 37 13.18 -9.28 -4.73
N LEU A 38 14.37 -9.78 -4.38
CA LEU A 38 14.76 -9.93 -2.98
C LEU A 38 14.82 -8.55 -2.33
N LEU A 39 14.13 -8.40 -1.20
CA LEU A 39 14.16 -7.19 -0.39
C LEU A 39 14.72 -7.55 0.99
N GLU A 40 15.78 -6.87 1.40
CA GLU A 40 16.35 -6.93 2.75
C GLU A 40 16.15 -5.56 3.41
N PRO A 41 15.05 -5.37 4.19
CA PRO A 41 14.78 -4.08 4.82
C PRO A 41 15.80 -3.81 5.93
N GLU A 42 16.53 -2.69 5.84
CA GLU A 42 17.38 -2.22 6.93
C GLU A 42 16.53 -1.66 8.10
N TYR A 43 17.18 -1.45 9.26
CA TYR A 43 16.49 -0.84 10.41
C TYR A 43 15.91 0.53 10.06
N GLY A 44 14.63 0.71 10.40
CA GLY A 44 13.88 1.92 10.08
C GLY A 44 13.39 2.01 8.64
N ALA A 45 13.48 0.92 7.87
CA ALA A 45 12.80 0.80 6.59
C ALA A 45 11.28 1.00 6.73
N SER A 46 10.66 1.64 5.76
CA SER A 46 9.21 1.88 5.75
C SER A 46 8.64 1.90 4.34
N LEU A 47 7.46 1.30 4.18
CA LEU A 47 6.60 1.49 3.01
C LEU A 47 5.51 2.51 3.36
N VAL A 48 5.27 3.45 2.45
CA VAL A 48 4.25 4.50 2.59
C VAL A 48 3.30 4.40 1.41
N LEU A 49 2.02 4.27 1.70
CA LEU A 49 0.93 4.29 0.73
C LEU A 49 0.17 5.60 0.91
N GLU A 50 0.14 6.44 -0.11
CA GLU A 50 -0.58 7.71 -0.11
C GLU A 50 -1.79 7.64 -1.02
N LEU A 51 -2.95 8.07 -0.54
CA LEU A 51 -4.15 8.27 -1.33
C LEU A 51 -4.20 9.74 -1.76
N HIS A 52 -4.32 9.97 -3.07
CA HIS A 52 -4.43 11.30 -3.68
C HIS A 52 -5.77 11.45 -4.38
N GLU A 53 -6.28 12.67 -4.45
CA GLU A 53 -7.52 13.05 -5.11
C GLU A 53 -7.22 14.10 -6.19
N GLU A 54 -7.62 13.81 -7.43
CA GLU A 54 -7.62 14.76 -8.54
C GLU A 54 -8.99 15.43 -8.62
N VAL A 55 -9.07 16.65 -8.07
CA VAL A 55 -10.32 17.38 -7.82
C VAL A 55 -11.07 17.72 -9.10
N GLU A 56 -10.37 17.99 -10.21
CA GLU A 56 -11.04 18.36 -11.47
C GLU A 56 -11.77 17.19 -12.12
N GLN A 57 -11.26 15.97 -11.91
CA GLN A 57 -11.77 14.75 -12.52
C GLN A 57 -12.59 13.89 -11.56
N ASP A 58 -12.64 14.26 -10.27
CA ASP A 58 -13.25 13.47 -9.20
C ASP A 58 -12.70 12.03 -9.18
N THR A 59 -11.38 11.90 -9.30
CA THR A 59 -10.69 10.60 -9.35
C THR A 59 -9.66 10.46 -8.26
N PHE A 60 -9.48 9.23 -7.77
CA PHE A 60 -8.50 8.91 -6.74
C PHE A 60 -7.43 7.98 -7.29
N PHE A 61 -6.19 8.17 -6.83
CA PHE A 61 -5.06 7.31 -7.16
C PHE A 61 -4.16 7.09 -5.95
N VAL A 62 -3.38 6.01 -6.00
CA VAL A 62 -2.47 5.61 -4.93
C VAL A 62 -1.03 5.80 -5.39
N LYS A 63 -0.21 6.43 -4.54
CA LYS A 63 1.24 6.47 -4.69
C LYS A 63 1.89 5.59 -3.65
N LEU A 64 2.99 4.94 -4.03
CA LEU A 64 3.76 4.06 -3.15
C LEU A 64 5.18 4.62 -3.03
N PHE A 65 5.67 4.68 -1.79
CA PHE A 65 7.04 5.08 -1.51
C PHE A 65 7.73 4.06 -0.63
N TYR A 66 9.02 3.87 -0.85
CA TYR A 66 9.89 3.05 -0.02
C TYR A 66 11.08 3.84 0.49
N ARG A 67 11.26 3.80 1.80
CA ARG A 67 12.44 4.32 2.48
C ARG A 67 13.22 3.12 3.00
N ASN A 68 14.43 2.91 2.50
CA ASN A 68 15.21 1.73 2.83
C ASN A 68 15.81 1.78 4.25
N ASN A 69 16.29 2.93 4.71
CA ASN A 69 16.87 3.06 6.05
C ASN A 69 16.74 4.48 6.61
N THR A 70 17.24 4.67 7.83
CA THR A 70 17.17 5.95 8.53
C THR A 70 18.04 7.06 7.95
N LYS A 71 18.98 6.75 7.04
CA LYS A 71 19.87 7.72 6.38
C LYS A 71 19.27 8.28 5.09
N VAL A 72 18.24 7.64 4.55
CA VAL A 72 17.50 8.14 3.39
C VAL A 72 16.54 9.23 3.85
N GLU A 73 16.76 10.46 3.40
CA GLU A 73 15.90 11.61 3.73
C GLU A 73 14.64 11.65 2.85
N VAL A 74 14.78 11.36 1.56
CA VAL A 74 13.69 11.36 0.58
C VAL A 74 13.35 9.91 0.20
N PRO A 75 12.16 9.40 0.54
CA PRO A 75 11.71 8.07 0.11
C PRO A 75 11.68 7.95 -1.42
N MET A 76 11.98 6.76 -1.93
CA MET A 76 11.89 6.47 -3.36
C MET A 76 10.43 6.22 -3.73
N GLU A 77 9.88 6.97 -4.68
CA GLU A 77 8.59 6.64 -5.30
C GLU A 77 8.75 5.38 -6.14
N LEU A 78 7.75 4.49 -6.07
CA LEU A 78 7.78 3.20 -6.73
C LEU A 78 6.57 3.02 -7.65
N GLU A 79 6.84 2.47 -8.84
CA GLU A 79 5.81 2.07 -9.80
C GLU A 79 5.22 0.71 -9.41
N MET A 80 3.91 0.64 -9.24
CA MET A 80 3.21 -0.60 -8.92
C MET A 80 3.08 -1.48 -10.18
N PRO A 81 3.67 -2.70 -10.23
CA PRO A 81 3.77 -3.50 -11.46
C PRO A 81 2.43 -3.94 -12.10
N PHE A 82 1.32 -3.81 -11.38
CA PHE A 82 -0.01 -4.30 -11.78
C PHE A 82 -0.95 -3.19 -12.31
N CYS A 83 -0.48 -1.93 -12.37
CA CYS A 83 -1.24 -0.79 -12.86
C CYS A 83 -0.38 0.21 -13.63
N ASP A 84 -1.03 1.04 -14.44
CA ASP A 84 -0.42 2.19 -15.09
C ASP A 84 -0.20 3.33 -14.07
N ASP A 85 0.69 4.27 -14.38
CA ASP A 85 0.91 5.49 -13.59
C ASP A 85 0.05 6.66 -14.14
N PRO A 86 -0.79 7.32 -13.30
CA PRO A 86 -1.05 7.05 -11.88
C PRO A 86 -1.95 5.84 -11.64
N CYS A 87 -1.64 5.09 -10.58
CA CYS A 87 -2.41 3.89 -10.23
C CYS A 87 -3.75 4.25 -9.60
N THR A 88 -4.83 4.16 -10.39
CA THR A 88 -6.18 4.47 -9.90
C THR A 88 -6.57 3.64 -8.67
N TYR A 89 -7.31 4.24 -7.74
CA TYR A 89 -7.79 3.59 -6.52
C TYR A 89 -8.57 2.30 -6.83
N ASN A 90 -9.45 2.33 -7.82
CA ASN A 90 -10.24 1.16 -8.23
C ASN A 90 -9.34 0.01 -8.71
N ARG A 91 -8.30 0.30 -9.52
CA ARG A 91 -7.36 -0.71 -9.98
C ARG A 91 -6.53 -1.28 -8.84
N PHE A 92 -6.11 -0.42 -7.91
CA PHE A 92 -5.39 -0.84 -6.70
C PHE A 92 -6.22 -1.80 -5.85
N ILE A 93 -7.47 -1.44 -5.53
CA ILE A 93 -8.37 -2.29 -4.74
C ILE A 93 -8.65 -3.61 -5.45
N GLN A 94 -8.95 -3.58 -6.76
CA GLN A 94 -9.14 -4.81 -7.54
C GLN A 94 -7.97 -5.78 -7.42
N HIS A 95 -6.73 -5.30 -7.43
CA HIS A 95 -5.56 -6.15 -7.23
C HIS A 95 -5.49 -6.69 -5.80
N ILE A 96 -5.61 -5.81 -4.80
CA ILE A 96 -5.48 -6.18 -3.39
C ILE A 96 -6.57 -7.17 -2.95
N GLU A 97 -7.81 -7.02 -3.43
CA GLU A 97 -8.93 -7.92 -3.12
C GLU A 97 -8.68 -9.35 -3.58
N THR A 98 -7.88 -9.58 -4.63
CA THR A 98 -7.52 -10.95 -5.06
C THR A 98 -6.59 -11.67 -4.08
N LEU A 99 -5.96 -10.92 -3.16
CA LEU A 99 -4.98 -11.42 -2.21
C LEU A 99 -5.51 -11.45 -0.77
N ILE A 100 -6.64 -10.80 -0.50
CA ILE A 100 -7.27 -10.81 0.81
C ILE A 100 -8.09 -12.10 0.96
N PRO A 101 -7.80 -12.93 1.99
CA PRO A 101 -8.55 -14.15 2.23
C PRO A 101 -9.99 -13.83 2.64
N ASN A 102 -10.94 -14.61 2.14
CA ASN A 102 -12.35 -14.47 2.49
C ASN A 102 -12.61 -15.02 3.90
N ASN A 103 -11.96 -16.13 4.24
CA ASN A 103 -12.02 -16.72 5.57
C ASN A 103 -10.66 -17.31 5.92
N TRP A 104 -9.85 -16.51 6.60
CA TRP A 104 -8.50 -16.89 7.05
C TRP A 104 -8.48 -18.22 7.81
N GLU A 105 -9.44 -18.45 8.71
CA GLU A 105 -9.45 -19.65 9.55
C GLU A 105 -9.71 -20.90 8.71
N GLU A 106 -10.71 -20.88 7.83
CA GLU A 106 -11.03 -22.02 6.95
C GLU A 106 -9.93 -22.27 5.91
N GLU A 107 -9.39 -21.22 5.29
CA GLU A 107 -8.34 -21.32 4.27
C GLU A 107 -7.01 -21.87 4.84
N CYS A 108 -6.80 -21.74 6.15
CA CYS A 108 -5.64 -22.29 6.85
C CYS A 108 -5.90 -23.66 7.52
N LYS A 109 -7.08 -24.27 7.35
CA LYS A 109 -7.32 -25.62 7.88
C LYS A 109 -6.55 -26.66 7.06
N ASN A 110 -5.84 -27.53 7.77
CA ASN A 110 -5.19 -28.72 7.22
C ASN A 110 -6.20 -29.83 6.91
#